data_AF-A3LUI0-F1
#
_entry.id   AF-A3LUI0-F1
#
_cell.length_a   1.000
_cell.length_b   1.000
_cell.length_c   1.000
_cell.angle_alpha   90.00
_cell.angle_beta   90.00
_cell.angle_gamma   90.00
#
_symmetry.space_group_name_H-M   'P 1'
#
loop_
_entity.id
_entity.type
_entity.pdbx_description
1 polymer ?
#
loop_
_entity_poly.entity_id
_entity_poly.type
_entity_poly.pdbx_seq_one_letter_code
_entity_poly.pdbx_strand_id
1 'polypeptide(L)'
;MDFCFFLIGFKEFNKPLDDVGQIPCYCSNCHNTSVFAIRTTNVVTLFFIPVLPFYRSKRLKCNICGASGDINNEVINRLKSGQPVAIG
;
A
#
# COMPACT_ATOMS: atom_id res chain seq x y z
N MET A 1 -31.67 -14.71 25.52
CA MET A 1 -31.54 -14.04 24.22
C MET A 1 -30.26 -13.24 24.29
N ASP A 2 -29.16 -13.85 23.86
CA ASP A 2 -27.85 -13.22 23.91
C ASP A 2 -27.70 -12.29 22.69
N PHE A 3 -27.92 -10.99 22.91
CA PHE A 3 -27.61 -9.97 21.92
C PHE A 3 -26.12 -9.64 22.00
N CYS A 4 -25.32 -10.25 21.12
CA CYS A 4 -23.94 -9.83 20.92
C CYS A 4 -23.88 -8.65 19.96
N PHE A 5 -23.54 -7.46 20.47
CA PHE A 5 -23.22 -6.28 19.65
C PHE A 5 -21.79 -6.41 19.11
N PHE A 6 -21.62 -7.03 17.94
CA PHE A 6 -20.31 -7.12 17.29
C PHE A 6 -19.95 -5.77 16.65
N LEU A 7 -18.92 -5.09 17.16
CA LEU A 7 -18.33 -3.92 16.52
C LEU A 7 -17.35 -4.38 15.43
N ILE A 8 -17.78 -4.30 14.18
CA ILE A 8 -16.94 -4.61 13.01
C ILE A 8 -16.36 -3.30 12.46
N GLY A 9 -15.05 -3.30 12.19
CA GLY A 9 -14.33 -2.19 11.59
C GLY A 9 -13.29 -2.64 10.57
N PHE A 10 -12.70 -1.68 9.85
CA PHE A 10 -11.64 -1.92 8.88
C PHE A 10 -10.42 -1.08 9.24
N LYS A 11 -9.24 -1.68 9.21
CA LYS A 11 -7.97 -1.00 9.47
C LYS A 11 -6.97 -1.28 8.35
N GLU A 12 -6.37 -0.22 7.84
CA GLU A 12 -5.30 -0.29 6.83
C GLU A 12 -3.92 -0.26 7.49
N PHE A 13 -3.09 -1.24 7.14
CA PHE A 13 -1.68 -1.28 7.51
C PHE A 13 -0.82 -1.10 6.27
N ASN A 14 -0.05 -0.01 6.22
CA ASN A 14 0.90 0.26 5.16
C ASN A 14 2.30 -0.13 5.62
N LYS A 15 2.96 -1.03 4.91
CA LYS A 15 4.36 -1.40 5.15
C LYS A 15 5.19 -1.17 3.88
N PRO A 16 6.45 -0.71 3.97
CA PRO A 16 7.33 -0.63 2.81
C PRO A 16 7.54 -2.01 2.19
N LEU A 17 7.70 -2.08 0.86
CA LEU A 17 8.06 -3.31 0.16
C LEU A 17 9.57 -3.57 0.29
N ASP A 18 9.93 -4.53 1.13
CA ASP A 18 11.34 -4.94 1.34
C ASP A 18 11.99 -5.43 0.02
N ASP A 19 11.21 -6.15 -0.79
CA ASP A 19 11.65 -6.80 -2.04
C ASP A 19 12.12 -5.85 -3.16
N VAL A 20 11.82 -4.55 -3.07
CA VAL A 20 11.94 -3.60 -4.18
C VAL A 20 12.95 -2.49 -3.87
N GLY A 21 13.36 -2.34 -2.60
CA GLY A 21 14.28 -1.26 -2.19
C GLY A 21 13.70 0.15 -2.37
N GLN A 22 14.50 1.16 -2.00
CA GLN A 22 14.15 2.58 -2.17
C GLN A 22 14.52 3.04 -3.59
N ILE A 23 13.77 2.59 -4.60
CA ILE A 23 14.00 3.04 -5.97
C ILE A 23 13.29 4.39 -6.15
N PRO A 24 14.01 5.46 -6.53
CA PRO A 24 13.42 6.77 -6.75
C PRO A 24 12.47 6.70 -7.95
N CYS A 25 11.17 6.64 -7.67
CA CYS A 25 10.11 6.61 -8.66
C CYS A 25 9.57 8.03 -8.88
N TYR A 26 9.20 8.36 -10.11
CA TYR A 26 8.75 9.71 -10.46
C TYR A 26 7.26 9.90 -10.18
N CYS A 27 6.88 11.01 -9.58
CA CYS A 27 5.47 11.38 -9.40
C CYS A 27 5.04 12.39 -10.46
N SER A 28 4.06 12.06 -11.30
CA SER A 28 3.52 12.98 -12.29
C SER A 28 2.70 14.12 -11.67
N ASN A 29 2.27 13.98 -10.41
CA ASN A 29 1.45 15.00 -9.74
C ASN A 29 2.29 16.10 -9.07
N CYS A 30 3.43 15.75 -8.45
CA CYS A 30 4.30 16.71 -7.77
C CYS A 30 5.69 16.86 -8.41
N HIS A 31 5.92 16.19 -9.55
CA HIS A 31 7.16 16.18 -10.32
C HIS A 31 8.42 15.87 -9.49
N ASN A 32 8.29 15.06 -8.44
CA ASN A 32 9.41 14.67 -7.57
C ASN A 32 9.63 13.16 -7.57
N THR A 33 10.82 12.72 -7.16
CA THR A 33 11.28 11.32 -7.18
C THR A 33 11.08 10.58 -5.84
N SER A 34 10.27 11.14 -4.95
CA SER A 34 10.02 10.64 -3.59
C SER A 34 8.87 9.64 -3.49
N VAL A 35 8.72 8.77 -4.49
CA VAL A 35 7.70 7.72 -4.52
C VAL A 35 8.30 6.40 -4.06
N PHE A 36 7.58 5.69 -3.20
CA PHE A 36 8.00 4.42 -2.62
C PHE A 36 6.93 3.34 -2.78
N ALA A 37 7.37 2.09 -2.90
CA ALA A 37 6.48 0.94 -2.95
C ALA A 37 6.03 0.53 -1.55
N ILE A 38 4.71 0.40 -1.37
CA ILE A 38 4.07 -0.06 -0.14
C ILE A 38 3.20 -1.28 -0.37
N ARG A 39 3.16 -2.16 0.63
CA ARG A 39 2.16 -3.19 0.78
C ARG A 39 1.11 -2.66 1.73
N THR A 40 -0.13 -2.56 1.26
CA THR A 40 -1.27 -2.23 2.11
C THR A 40 -2.04 -3.50 2.45
N THR A 41 -2.18 -3.80 3.73
CA THR A 41 -2.98 -4.90 4.24
C THR A 41 -4.20 -4.33 4.96
N ASN A 42 -5.38 -4.62 4.43
CA ASN A 42 -6.66 -4.35 5.06
C ASN A 42 -6.99 -5.49 6.02
N VAL A 43 -7.30 -5.15 7.26
CA VAL A 43 -7.65 -6.11 8.31
C VAL A 43 -9.01 -5.75 8.87
N VAL A 44 -9.89 -6.76 8.96
CA VAL A 44 -11.16 -6.64 9.68
C VAL A 44 -10.88 -6.67 11.17
N THR A 45 -11.36 -5.65 11.86
CA THR A 45 -11.28 -5.55 13.31
C THR A 45 -12.61 -5.96 13.92
N LEU A 46 -12.57 -6.76 14.97
CA LEU A 46 -13.71 -7.08 15.83
C LEU A 46 -13.43 -6.47 17.21
N PHE A 47 -14.34 -5.62 17.71
CA PHE A 47 -14.11 -4.86 18.95
C PHE A 47 -12.76 -4.13 18.94
N PHE A 48 -12.41 -3.50 17.81
CA PHE A 48 -11.16 -2.77 17.60
C PHE A 48 -9.87 -3.63 17.59
N ILE A 49 -9.99 -4.94 17.82
CA ILE A 49 -8.88 -5.89 17.72
C ILE A 49 -8.79 -6.36 16.26
N PRO A 50 -7.65 -6.16 15.56
CA PRO A 50 -7.47 -6.68 14.20
C PRO A 50 -7.41 -8.21 14.24
N VAL A 51 -8.47 -8.88 13.76
CA VAL A 51 -8.59 -10.35 13.86
C VAL A 51 -8.23 -11.05 12.57
N LEU A 52 -8.67 -10.51 11.42
CA LEU A 52 -8.61 -11.25 10.16
C LEU A 52 -8.17 -10.36 8.98
N PRO A 53 -7.05 -10.67 8.31
CA PRO A 53 -6.62 -9.93 7.13
C PRO A 53 -7.57 -10.21 5.96
N PHE A 54 -8.20 -9.17 5.41
CA PHE A 54 -9.17 -9.29 4.33
C PHE A 54 -8.52 -9.18 2.96
N TYR A 55 -7.66 -8.19 2.76
CA TYR A 55 -7.13 -7.87 1.45
C TYR A 55 -5.71 -7.34 1.53
N ARG A 56 -4.85 -7.81 0.62
CA ARG A 56 -3.48 -7.32 0.47
C ARG A 56 -3.32 -6.72 -0.91
N SER A 57 -2.98 -5.45 -0.98
CA SER A 57 -2.64 -4.73 -2.21
C SER A 57 -1.20 -4.25 -2.17
N LYS A 58 -0.61 -4.05 -3.35
CA LYS A 58 0.69 -3.42 -3.51
C LYS A 58 0.46 -2.13 -4.29
N ARG A 59 0.97 -1.02 -3.76
CA ARG A 59 0.73 0.33 -4.29
C ARG A 59 2.05 1.09 -4.31
N LEU A 60 2.19 2.04 -5.22
CA LEU A 60 3.18 3.11 -5.09
C LEU A 60 2.53 4.27 -4.37
N LYS A 61 3.24 4.91 -3.44
CA LYS A 61 2.77 6.09 -2.74
C LYS A 61 3.84 7.18 -2.75
N CYS A 62 3.43 8.40 -3.08
CA CYS A 62 4.28 9.58 -2.96
C CYS A 62 4.28 10.07 -1.51
N ASN A 63 5.46 10.37 -0.94
CA ASN A 63 5.56 10.92 0.41
C ASN A 63 5.11 12.38 0.51
N ILE A 64 5.12 13.10 -0.63
CA ILE A 64 4.93 14.56 -0.65
C ILE A 64 3.47 14.91 -0.91
N CYS A 65 2.93 14.47 -2.05
CA CYS A 65 1.55 14.79 -2.43
C CYS A 65 0.53 13.71 -2.02
N GLY A 66 0.99 12.58 -1.49
CA GLY A 66 0.12 11.48 -1.08
C GLY A 66 -0.51 10.69 -2.23
N ALA A 67 -0.24 11.05 -3.48
CA ALA A 67 -0.72 10.33 -4.66
C ALA A 67 -0.31 8.86 -4.59
N SER A 68 -1.24 7.97 -4.93
CA SER A 68 -1.03 6.53 -4.91
C SER A 68 -1.57 5.87 -6.15
N GLY A 69 -0.82 4.92 -6.70
CA GLY A 69 -1.24 4.08 -7.82
C GLY A 69 -1.07 2.61 -7.47
N ASP A 70 -2.07 1.79 -7.79
CA ASP A 70 -1.96 0.34 -7.66
C ASP A 70 -0.95 -0.20 -8.69
N ILE A 71 -0.14 -1.18 -8.27
CA ILE A 71 0.90 -1.75 -9.11
C ILE A 71 0.70 -3.24 -9.33
N ASN A 72 0.83 -3.65 -10.59
CA ASN A 72 0.85 -5.06 -10.98
C ASN A 72 2.22 -5.70 -10.75
N ASN A 73 2.26 -7.03 -10.75
CA ASN A 73 3.51 -7.79 -10.58
C ASN A 73 4.55 -7.46 -11.66
N GLU A 74 4.14 -7.08 -12.86
CA GLU A 74 5.06 -6.65 -13.92
C GLU A 74 5.80 -5.36 -13.57
N VAL A 75 5.08 -4.35 -13.06
CA VAL A 75 5.68 -3.10 -12.57
C VAL A 75 6.65 -3.38 -11.42
N ILE A 76 6.30 -4.30 -10.53
CA ILE A 76 7.18 -4.72 -9.42
C ILE A 76 8.46 -5.37 -9.95
N ASN A 77 8.37 -6.22 -10.97
CA ASN A 77 9.55 -6.81 -11.59
C ASN A 77 10.43 -5.75 -12.25
N ARG A 78 9.84 -4.77 -12.94
CA ARG A 78 10.58 -3.65 -13.53
C ARG A 78 11.30 -2.81 -12.47
N LEU A 79 10.64 -2.56 -11.34
CA LEU A 79 11.27 -1.93 -10.19
C LEU A 79 12.44 -2.78 -9.68
N LYS A 80 12.26 -4.08 -9.48
CA LYS A 80 13.35 -4.99 -9.08
C LYS A 80 14.54 -4.97 -10.05
N SER A 81 14.29 -4.76 -11.35
CA SER A 81 15.32 -4.61 -12.38
C SER A 81 15.97 -3.23 -12.42
N GLY A 82 15.61 -2.31 -11.52
CA GLY A 82 16.16 -0.95 -11.43
C GLY A 82 15.56 0.04 -12.43
N GLN A 83 14.46 -0.32 -13.10
CA GLN A 83 13.81 0.58 -14.04
C GLN A 83 12.89 1.56 -13.30
N PRO A 84 13.06 2.89 -13.47
CA PRO A 84 12.20 3.86 -12.83
C PRO A 84 10.79 3.78 -13.41
N VAL A 85 9.80 3.82 -12.54
CA VAL A 85 8.38 3.80 -12.91
C VAL A 85 7.73 5.07 -12.40
N ALA A 86 6.85 5.66 -13.21
CA ALA A 86 6.11 6.86 -12.83
C ALA A 86 4.75 6.49 -12.26
N ILE A 87 4.29 7.22 -11.25
CA ILE A 87 2.88 7.21 -10.84
C ILE A 87 2.15 8.27 -11.65
N GLY A 88 1.13 7.86 -12.41
CA GLY A 88 0.24 8.71 -13.19
C GLY A 88 -1.09 8.85 -12.47
#